data_AF-A0A532V3Z8-F1
#
_entry.id   AF-A0A532V3Z8-F1
#
_cell.length_a   1.000
_cell.length_b   1.000
_cell.length_c   1.000
_cell.angle_alpha   90.00
_cell.angle_beta   90.00
_cell.angle_gamma   90.00
#
_symmetry.space_group_name_H-M   'P 1'
#
loop_
_entity.id
_entity.type
_entity.pdbx_description
1 polymer ?
#
loop_
_entity_poly.entity_id
_entity_poly.type
_entity_poly.pdbx_seq_one_letter_code
_entity_poly.pdbx_strand_id
1 'polypeptide(L)'
;MFARDRRHRDRERSQNKKGVQMRCEAVKESLAAYLAGELKGWELEAVQRHLRSCERCRKLLAQEIGLNRVMREGMRLEVDPGYWERIWPRVQAALVQRRQRRPRLWLRWALAGAGALAAAAAVSLFVLARSFFAPVLTTHDASYFTDLPTAPPAILEEDAEQRISLELANLSLGQPTPSERAAAWQRMEGL
;
A
#
# COMPACT_ATOMS: atom_id res chain seq x y z
N MET A 1 3.58 -68.90 -12.02
CA MET A 1 3.34 -67.48 -12.37
C MET A 1 3.61 -66.51 -11.20
N PHE A 2 4.73 -66.61 -10.44
CA PHE A 2 4.99 -65.69 -9.29
C PHE A 2 6.48 -65.37 -8.99
N ALA A 3 7.43 -65.72 -9.87
CA ALA A 3 8.87 -65.52 -9.61
C ALA A 3 9.48 -64.26 -10.26
N ARG A 4 8.74 -63.59 -11.16
CA ARG A 4 9.21 -62.39 -11.87
C ARG A 4 8.99 -61.08 -11.10
N ASP A 5 8.07 -61.07 -10.14
CA ASP A 5 7.66 -59.88 -9.37
C ASP A 5 8.64 -59.51 -8.24
N ARG A 6 9.20 -60.51 -7.52
CA ARG A 6 10.16 -60.28 -6.42
C ARG A 6 11.42 -59.51 -6.85
N ARG A 7 11.93 -59.76 -8.06
CA ARG A 7 13.15 -59.10 -8.57
C ARG A 7 12.97 -57.61 -8.85
N HIS A 8 11.75 -57.16 -9.16
CA HIS A 8 11.46 -55.73 -9.32
C HIS A 8 11.42 -55.04 -7.96
N ARG A 9 10.73 -55.67 -7.01
CA ARG A 9 10.61 -55.18 -5.63
C ARG A 9 11.97 -55.07 -4.91
N ASP A 10 12.89 -56.00 -5.14
CA ASP A 10 14.24 -55.95 -4.57
C ASP A 10 15.13 -54.88 -5.21
N ARG A 11 14.97 -54.61 -6.51
CA ARG A 11 15.67 -53.53 -7.22
C ARG A 11 15.18 -52.16 -6.77
N GLU A 12 13.88 -51.98 -6.62
CA GLU A 12 13.27 -50.76 -6.10
C GLU A 12 13.66 -50.51 -4.64
N ARG A 13 13.74 -51.56 -3.81
CA ARG A 13 14.19 -51.45 -2.41
C ARG A 13 15.67 -51.10 -2.30
N SER A 14 16.51 -51.59 -3.21
CA SER A 14 17.94 -51.24 -3.31
C SER A 14 18.16 -49.80 -3.78
N GLN A 15 17.36 -49.34 -4.76
CA GLN A 15 17.39 -47.96 -5.23
C GLN A 15 16.86 -46.98 -4.18
N ASN A 16 15.81 -47.34 -3.44
CA ASN A 16 15.29 -46.54 -2.33
C ASN A 16 16.29 -46.45 -1.16
N LYS A 17 17.10 -47.49 -0.93
CA LYS A 17 18.21 -47.47 0.05
C LYS A 17 19.34 -46.50 -0.34
N LYS A 18 19.52 -46.22 -1.63
CA LYS A 18 20.45 -45.19 -2.12
C LYS A 18 19.94 -43.76 -1.86
N GLY A 19 18.66 -43.58 -1.53
CA GLY A 19 18.08 -42.29 -1.14
C GLY A 19 18.34 -41.87 0.31
N VAL A 20 18.88 -42.76 1.17
CA VAL A 20 19.06 -42.50 2.61
C VAL A 20 20.55 -42.50 3.04
N GLN A 21 21.44 -42.89 2.14
CA GLN A 21 22.89 -42.87 2.37
C GLN A 21 23.48 -41.61 1.74
N MET A 22 23.71 -40.59 2.57
CA MET A 22 24.55 -39.46 2.19
C MET A 22 25.92 -39.99 1.75
N ARG A 23 26.38 -39.54 0.58
CA ARG A 23 27.70 -39.89 0.06
C ARG A 23 28.78 -39.10 0.80
N CYS A 24 30.00 -39.63 0.86
CA CYS A 24 31.12 -38.96 1.53
C CYS A 24 31.39 -37.56 0.96
N GLU A 25 31.21 -37.34 -0.35
CA GLU A 25 31.43 -36.02 -0.96
C GLU A 25 30.39 -34.99 -0.48
N ALA A 26 29.12 -35.39 -0.38
CA ALA A 26 28.06 -34.53 0.14
C ALA A 26 28.32 -34.17 1.62
N VAL A 27 28.79 -35.13 2.42
CA VAL A 27 29.15 -34.85 3.82
C VAL A 27 30.31 -33.89 3.91
N LYS A 28 31.34 -34.07 3.06
CA LYS A 28 32.51 -33.19 2.99
C LYS A 28 32.13 -31.74 2.70
N GLU A 29 31.23 -31.51 1.75
CA GLU A 29 30.71 -30.18 1.44
C GLU A 29 29.93 -29.56 2.61
N SER A 30 29.16 -30.37 3.35
CA SER A 30 28.38 -29.91 4.50
C SER A 30 29.18 -29.81 5.82
N LEU A 31 30.47 -30.16 5.89
CA LEU A 31 31.24 -30.16 7.15
C LEU A 31 31.41 -28.76 7.75
N ALA A 32 31.64 -27.74 6.92
CA ALA A 32 31.80 -26.37 7.39
C ALA A 32 30.50 -25.84 8.02
N ALA A 33 29.37 -26.04 7.34
CA ALA A 33 28.04 -25.69 7.86
C ALA A 33 27.67 -26.51 9.11
N TYR A 34 28.09 -27.78 9.17
CA TYR A 34 27.95 -28.62 10.36
C TYR A 34 28.72 -28.04 11.56
N LEU A 35 29.97 -27.61 11.36
CA LEU A 35 30.80 -27.00 12.40
C LEU A 35 30.27 -25.63 12.85
N ALA A 36 29.67 -24.87 11.95
CA ALA A 36 29.02 -23.60 12.25
C ALA A 36 27.65 -23.76 12.94
N GLY A 37 27.09 -24.98 13.00
CA GLY A 37 25.77 -25.25 13.58
C GLY A 37 24.60 -24.78 12.69
N GLU A 38 24.84 -24.63 11.39
CA GLU A 38 23.86 -24.09 10.43
C GLU A 38 22.91 -25.17 9.86
N LEU A 39 23.34 -26.43 9.88
CA LEU A 39 22.54 -27.56 9.41
C LEU A 39 21.34 -27.83 10.33
N LYS A 40 20.17 -28.10 9.74
CA LYS A 40 18.92 -28.35 10.46
C LYS A 40 18.13 -29.50 9.84
N GLY A 41 17.25 -30.10 10.64
CA GLY A 41 16.33 -31.15 10.20
C GLY A 41 17.05 -32.36 9.60
N TRP A 42 16.57 -32.80 8.43
CA TRP A 42 17.03 -34.03 7.78
C TRP A 42 18.52 -34.01 7.42
N GLU A 43 19.08 -32.85 7.06
CA GLU A 43 20.47 -32.72 6.62
C GLU A 43 21.43 -32.94 7.78
N LEU A 44 21.14 -32.34 8.94
CA LEU A 44 21.90 -32.54 10.17
C LEU A 44 21.89 -34.02 10.58
N GLU A 45 20.72 -34.65 10.58
CA GLU A 45 20.58 -36.07 10.92
C GLU A 45 21.34 -36.98 9.95
N ALA A 46 21.30 -36.67 8.64
CA ALA A 46 22.00 -37.44 7.62
C ALA A 46 23.52 -37.35 7.78
N VAL A 47 24.06 -36.16 8.02
CA VAL A 47 25.49 -35.94 8.29
C VAL A 47 25.91 -36.67 9.57
N GLN A 48 25.17 -36.51 10.67
CA GLN A 48 25.47 -37.21 11.93
C GLN A 48 25.44 -38.73 11.78
N ARG A 49 24.43 -39.26 11.07
CA ARG A 49 24.31 -40.70 10.80
C ARG A 49 25.52 -41.20 10.01
N HIS A 50 25.95 -40.46 8.99
CA HIS A 50 27.11 -40.83 8.19
C HIS A 50 28.41 -40.77 9.02
N LEU A 51 28.59 -39.75 9.85
CA LEU A 51 29.76 -39.61 10.74
C LEU A 51 29.86 -40.76 11.74
N ARG A 52 28.74 -41.33 12.20
CA ARG A 52 28.75 -42.51 13.08
C ARG A 52 29.29 -43.77 12.39
N SER A 53 29.04 -43.92 11.09
CA SER A 53 29.43 -45.13 10.34
C SER A 53 30.70 -44.98 9.50
N CYS A 54 31.15 -43.77 9.19
CA CYS A 54 32.25 -43.52 8.27
C CYS A 54 33.48 -42.92 8.97
N GLU A 55 34.53 -43.72 9.12
CA GLU A 55 35.80 -43.26 9.72
C GLU A 55 36.50 -42.19 8.89
N ARG A 56 36.45 -42.28 7.54
CA ARG A 56 37.07 -41.30 6.65
C ARG A 56 36.50 -39.90 6.85
N CYS A 57 35.18 -39.78 6.96
CA CYS A 57 34.52 -38.49 7.20
C CYS A 57 34.75 -37.98 8.64
N ARG A 58 34.92 -38.86 9.63
CA ARG A 58 35.35 -38.45 10.99
C ARG A 58 36.77 -37.87 10.99
N LYS A 59 37.70 -38.48 10.26
CA LYS A 59 39.07 -37.95 10.10
C LYS A 59 39.07 -36.58 9.43
N LEU A 60 38.26 -36.42 8.38
CA LEU A 60 38.11 -35.14 7.69
C LEU A 60 37.53 -34.06 8.61
N LEU A 61 36.48 -34.39 9.38
CA LEU A 61 35.93 -33.47 10.38
C LEU A 61 36.98 -33.07 11.44
N ALA A 62 37.81 -34.00 11.90
CA ALA A 62 38.88 -33.69 12.83
C ALA A 62 39.94 -32.73 12.24
N GLN A 63 40.27 -32.88 10.95
CA GLN A 63 41.16 -31.96 10.23
C GLN A 63 40.55 -30.55 10.16
N GLU A 64 39.27 -30.43 9.80
CA GLU A 64 38.54 -29.15 9.77
C GLU A 64 38.49 -28.48 11.15
N ILE A 65 38.25 -29.25 12.22
CA ILE A 65 38.29 -28.74 13.60
C ILE A 65 39.68 -28.22 13.95
N GLY A 66 40.73 -28.96 13.61
CA GLY A 66 42.11 -28.57 13.85
C GLY A 66 42.48 -27.27 13.13
N LEU A 67 42.13 -27.17 11.85
CA LEU A 67 42.34 -25.95 11.06
C LEU A 67 41.59 -24.75 11.67
N ASN A 68 40.31 -24.91 12.00
CA ASN A 68 39.49 -23.86 12.60
C ASN A 68 40.05 -23.40 13.97
N ARG A 69 40.58 -24.34 14.77
CA ARG A 69 41.24 -24.02 16.04
C ARG A 69 42.48 -23.16 15.83
N VAL A 70 43.39 -23.58 14.94
CA VAL A 70 44.62 -22.82 14.65
C VAL A 70 44.28 -21.42 14.16
N MET A 71 43.29 -21.30 13.27
CA MET A 71 42.81 -19.99 12.82
C MET A 71 42.29 -19.13 13.98
N ARG A 72 41.44 -19.68 14.86
CA ARG A 72 40.87 -18.94 15.99
C ARG A 72 41.92 -18.52 17.01
N GLU A 73 42.87 -19.39 17.32
CA GLU A 73 43.94 -19.11 18.26
C GLU A 73 44.93 -18.09 17.71
N GLY A 74 45.30 -18.20 16.43
CA GLY A 74 46.17 -17.24 15.75
C GLY A 74 45.52 -15.88 15.52
N MET A 75 44.18 -15.81 15.46
CA MET A 75 43.42 -14.56 15.30
C MET A 75 42.83 -14.03 16.62
N ARG A 76 43.34 -14.47 17.78
CA ARG A 76 42.94 -13.85 19.05
C ARG A 76 43.40 -12.39 19.07
N LEU A 77 42.49 -11.49 18.72
CA LEU A 77 42.65 -10.06 18.90
C LEU A 77 42.45 -9.74 20.38
N GLU A 78 43.50 -9.22 21.01
CA GLU A 78 43.38 -8.56 22.31
C GLU A 78 42.49 -7.33 22.11
N VAL A 79 41.28 -7.37 22.66
CA VAL A 79 40.36 -6.23 22.60
C VAL A 79 40.65 -5.36 23.81
N ASP A 80 40.89 -4.07 23.58
CA ASP A 80 41.05 -3.07 24.64
C ASP A 80 39.87 -3.16 25.63
N PRO A 81 40.11 -3.21 26.96
CA PRO A 81 39.05 -3.35 27.96
C PRO A 81 37.95 -2.30 27.85
N GLY A 82 38.25 -1.11 27.31
CA GLY A 82 37.29 -0.01 27.08
C GLY A 82 36.53 -0.06 25.76
N TYR A 83 36.74 -1.08 24.92
CA TYR A 83 36.13 -1.18 23.59
C TYR A 83 34.62 -1.29 23.65
N TRP A 84 34.09 -2.02 24.64
CA TRP A 84 32.66 -2.27 24.78
C TRP A 84 31.89 -1.07 25.29
N GLU A 85 32.49 -0.30 26.19
CA GLU A 85 31.98 0.97 26.70
C GLU A 85 31.85 2.00 25.56
N ARG A 86 32.76 1.95 24.56
CA ARG A 86 32.69 2.84 23.37
C ARG A 86 31.64 2.42 22.35
N ILE A 87 31.40 1.12 22.16
CA ILE A 87 30.52 0.61 21.09
C ILE A 87 29.09 0.37 21.55
N TRP A 88 28.90 -0.13 22.76
CA TRP A 88 27.58 -0.50 23.28
C TRP A 88 26.54 0.62 23.19
N PRO A 89 26.86 1.90 23.53
CA PRO A 89 25.91 2.99 23.38
C PRO A 89 25.46 3.22 21.92
N ARG A 90 26.36 3.04 20.95
CA ARG A 90 26.06 3.18 19.52
C ARG A 90 25.14 2.06 19.03
N VAL A 91 25.37 0.83 19.50
CA VAL A 91 24.50 -0.32 19.20
C VAL A 91 23.11 -0.10 19.78
N GLN A 92 23.01 0.31 21.03
CA GLN A 92 21.72 0.62 21.68
C GLN A 92 20.97 1.74 20.95
N ALA A 93 21.64 2.84 20.61
CA ALA A 93 21.04 3.93 19.86
C ALA A 93 20.51 3.47 18.50
N ALA A 94 21.28 2.65 17.76
CA ALA A 94 20.85 2.11 16.48
C ALA A 94 19.62 1.19 16.59
N LEU A 95 19.54 0.36 17.64
CA LEU A 95 18.39 -0.52 17.89
C LEU A 95 17.12 0.29 18.23
N VAL A 96 17.25 1.30 19.09
CA VAL A 96 16.13 2.20 19.45
C VAL A 96 15.64 2.97 18.23
N GLN A 97 16.55 3.52 17.42
CA GLN A 97 16.19 4.25 16.21
C GLN A 97 15.45 3.37 15.19
N ARG A 98 15.87 2.11 15.00
CA ARG A 98 15.15 1.15 14.15
C ARG A 98 13.73 0.87 14.63
N ARG A 99 13.53 0.76 15.95
CA ARG A 99 12.19 0.57 16.54
C ARG A 99 11.30 1.80 16.33
N GLN A 100 11.84 3.01 16.50
CA GLN A 100 11.07 4.26 16.39
C GLN A 100 10.69 4.65 14.95
N ARG A 101 11.34 4.10 13.92
CA ARG A 101 10.94 4.39 12.51
C ARG A 101 9.75 3.56 12.02
N ARG A 102 9.36 2.48 12.71
CA ARG A 102 8.19 1.65 12.36
C ARG A 102 6.81 2.33 12.51
N PRO A 103 6.49 3.11 13.57
CA PRO A 103 5.14 3.68 13.75
C PRO A 103 4.75 4.66 12.64
N ARG A 104 5.69 5.45 12.11
CA ARG A 104 5.38 6.47 11.09
C ARG A 104 4.97 5.86 9.75
N LEU A 105 5.56 4.73 9.36
CA LEU A 105 5.17 4.05 8.13
C LEU A 105 3.79 3.42 8.30
N TRP A 106 3.55 2.66 9.37
CA TRP A 106 2.25 2.04 9.62
C TRP A 106 1.12 3.08 9.73
N LEU A 107 1.36 4.20 10.43
CA LEU A 107 0.37 5.27 10.54
C LEU A 107 0.05 5.95 9.21
N ARG A 108 1.05 6.12 8.31
CA ARG A 108 0.83 6.63 6.95
C ARG A 108 -0.03 5.69 6.12
N TRP A 109 0.19 4.38 6.20
CA TRP A 109 -0.64 3.38 5.51
C TRP A 109 -2.05 3.31 6.11
N ALA A 110 -2.20 3.43 7.43
CA ALA A 110 -3.49 3.47 8.11
C ALA A 110 -4.32 4.71 7.71
N LEU A 111 -3.70 5.89 7.67
CA LEU A 111 -4.33 7.13 7.22
C LEU A 111 -4.72 7.07 5.73
N ALA A 112 -3.86 6.49 4.87
CA ALA A 112 -4.18 6.28 3.46
C ALA A 112 -5.38 5.33 3.29
N GLY A 113 -5.45 4.25 4.07
CA GLY A 113 -6.60 3.33 4.07
C GLY A 113 -7.90 3.98 4.55
N ALA A 114 -7.83 4.80 5.60
CA ALA A 114 -8.97 5.56 6.10
C ALA A 114 -9.49 6.59 5.08
N GLY A 115 -8.58 7.28 4.38
CA GLY A 115 -8.95 8.22 3.31
C GLY A 115 -9.67 7.54 2.14
N ALA A 116 -9.22 6.34 1.73
CA ALA A 116 -9.87 5.58 0.67
C ALA A 116 -11.29 5.12 1.06
N LEU A 117 -11.49 4.66 2.31
CA LEU A 117 -12.81 4.29 2.81
C LEU A 117 -13.77 5.48 2.90
N ALA A 118 -13.29 6.63 3.37
CA ALA A 118 -14.09 7.85 3.44
C ALA A 118 -14.51 8.35 2.05
N ALA A 119 -13.61 8.32 1.08
CA ALA A 119 -13.91 8.68 -0.31
C ALA A 119 -14.94 7.73 -0.94
N ALA A 120 -14.80 6.42 -0.73
CA ALA A 120 -15.77 5.44 -1.22
C ALA A 120 -17.15 5.66 -0.59
N ALA A 121 -17.23 5.90 0.73
CA ALA A 121 -18.48 6.19 1.41
C ALA A 121 -19.15 7.48 0.89
N ALA A 122 -18.36 8.54 0.65
CA ALA A 122 -18.86 9.79 0.08
C ALA A 122 -19.41 9.60 -1.34
N VAL A 123 -18.71 8.83 -2.20
CA VAL A 123 -19.18 8.49 -3.55
C VAL A 123 -20.45 7.65 -3.48
N SER A 124 -20.51 6.64 -2.61
CA SER A 124 -21.71 5.82 -2.43
C SER A 124 -22.90 6.66 -1.97
N LEU A 125 -22.71 7.53 -0.96
CA LEU A 125 -23.74 8.46 -0.48
C LEU A 125 -24.19 9.42 -1.59
N PHE A 126 -23.28 9.94 -2.40
CA PHE A 126 -23.61 10.81 -3.54
C PHE A 126 -24.43 10.08 -4.61
N VAL A 127 -24.07 8.85 -4.95
CA VAL A 127 -24.82 8.01 -5.90
C VAL A 127 -26.21 7.69 -5.36
N LEU A 128 -26.32 7.31 -4.08
CA LEU A 128 -27.59 7.06 -3.40
C LEU A 128 -28.46 8.33 -3.40
N ALA A 129 -27.93 9.48 -2.96
CA ALA A 129 -28.65 10.74 -2.94
C ALA A 129 -29.15 11.12 -4.34
N ARG A 130 -28.32 10.94 -5.38
CA ARG A 130 -28.72 11.17 -6.78
C ARG A 130 -29.82 10.21 -7.23
N SER A 131 -29.73 8.93 -6.92
CA SER A 131 -30.77 7.94 -7.26
C SER A 131 -32.11 8.19 -6.55
N PHE A 132 -32.08 8.68 -5.31
CA PHE A 132 -33.30 9.01 -4.55
C PHE A 132 -33.93 10.36 -4.93
N PHE A 133 -33.13 11.36 -5.33
CA PHE A 133 -33.64 12.68 -5.74
C PHE A 133 -33.90 12.84 -7.24
N ALA A 134 -33.46 11.90 -8.10
CA ALA A 134 -33.69 11.99 -9.53
C ALA A 134 -35.11 11.67 -10.05
N PRO A 135 -36.04 10.96 -9.36
CA PRO A 135 -37.33 10.65 -9.99
C PRO A 135 -38.40 11.75 -9.83
N VAL A 136 -38.08 12.92 -9.22
CA VAL A 136 -39.05 14.00 -8.98
C VAL A 136 -39.16 15.03 -10.12
N LEU A 137 -38.36 14.91 -11.19
CA LEU A 137 -38.45 15.85 -12.34
C LEU A 137 -38.91 15.19 -13.66
N THR A 138 -39.24 13.91 -13.66
CA THR A 138 -39.71 13.20 -14.87
C THR A 138 -41.11 12.60 -14.74
N THR A 139 -41.93 13.15 -13.85
CA THR A 139 -43.39 12.96 -13.86
C THR A 139 -44.07 14.29 -13.59
N HIS A 140 -43.81 15.30 -14.44
CA HIS A 140 -44.82 16.34 -14.60
C HIS A 140 -45.93 15.76 -15.46
N ASP A 141 -46.84 15.13 -14.75
CA ASP A 141 -48.19 14.80 -15.14
C ASP A 141 -48.76 15.87 -16.08
N ALA A 142 -49.07 15.46 -17.31
CA ALA A 142 -49.71 16.28 -18.34
C ALA A 142 -51.18 16.62 -18.01
N SER A 143 -51.57 16.49 -16.74
CA SER A 143 -52.92 16.66 -16.23
C SER A 143 -53.21 18.06 -15.67
N TYR A 144 -52.25 18.99 -15.70
CA TYR A 144 -52.53 20.40 -15.36
C TYR A 144 -53.32 21.14 -16.46
N PHE A 145 -53.44 20.58 -17.66
CA PHE A 145 -54.01 21.30 -18.81
C PHE A 145 -55.56 21.30 -18.86
N THR A 146 -56.25 20.61 -17.96
CA THR A 146 -57.71 20.42 -18.04
C THR A 146 -58.57 21.40 -17.23
N ASP A 147 -57.99 22.27 -16.40
CA ASP A 147 -58.77 23.18 -15.55
C ASP A 147 -58.36 24.67 -15.70
N LEU A 148 -58.06 25.13 -16.92
CA LEU A 148 -58.06 26.57 -17.19
C LEU A 148 -59.46 27.03 -17.61
N PRO A 149 -60.13 27.91 -16.83
CA PRO A 149 -61.43 28.46 -17.19
C PRO A 149 -61.32 29.26 -18.49
N THR A 150 -62.21 28.94 -19.42
CA THR A 150 -62.43 29.65 -20.67
C THR A 150 -63.04 31.05 -20.43
N ALA A 151 -62.29 32.07 -20.84
CA ALA A 151 -62.71 33.45 -21.23
C ALA A 151 -63.11 34.44 -20.09
N PRO A 152 -63.06 35.78 -20.28
CA PRO A 152 -62.95 36.56 -21.54
C PRO A 152 -61.97 37.78 -21.45
N PRO A 153 -62.08 38.77 -22.37
CA PRO A 153 -61.24 39.01 -23.53
C PRO A 153 -60.05 39.96 -23.30
N ALA A 154 -59.23 40.07 -24.34
CA ALA A 154 -58.07 40.94 -24.48
C ALA A 154 -58.33 42.41 -24.05
N ILE A 155 -57.54 42.88 -23.09
CA ILE A 155 -57.19 44.30 -22.98
C ILE A 155 -55.92 44.44 -23.81
N LEU A 156 -56.12 44.88 -25.06
CA LEU A 156 -55.06 45.31 -25.97
C LEU A 156 -54.55 46.69 -25.53
N GLU A 157 -53.23 46.88 -25.65
CA GLU A 157 -52.57 48.13 -26.06
C GLU A 157 -52.89 49.44 -25.30
N GLU A 158 -52.26 49.67 -24.14
CA GLU A 158 -52.28 51.02 -23.55
C GLU A 158 -51.07 51.40 -22.67
N ASP A 159 -49.83 51.08 -23.08
CA ASP A 159 -48.64 51.39 -22.25
C ASP A 159 -47.40 51.92 -23.01
N ALA A 160 -47.59 52.49 -24.20
CA ALA A 160 -46.51 53.17 -24.93
C ALA A 160 -46.43 54.67 -24.61
N GLU A 161 -47.57 55.35 -24.38
CA GLU A 161 -47.61 56.80 -24.12
C GLU A 161 -47.15 57.17 -22.71
N GLN A 162 -47.35 56.30 -21.72
CA GLN A 162 -46.88 56.55 -20.35
C GLN A 162 -45.36 56.58 -20.24
N ARG A 163 -44.65 55.78 -21.05
CA ARG A 163 -43.18 55.71 -21.04
C ARG A 163 -42.54 56.98 -21.63
N ILE A 164 -43.13 57.53 -22.70
CA ILE A 164 -42.62 58.77 -23.35
C ILE A 164 -42.85 59.99 -22.44
N SER A 165 -43.96 60.02 -21.70
CA SER A 165 -44.28 61.12 -20.78
C SER A 165 -43.33 61.20 -19.58
N LEU A 166 -42.90 60.06 -19.05
CA LEU A 166 -41.91 59.99 -17.95
C LEU A 166 -40.52 60.45 -18.38
N GLU A 167 -40.13 60.20 -19.62
CA GLU A 167 -38.82 60.58 -20.14
C GLU A 167 -38.72 62.10 -20.41
N LEU A 168 -39.80 62.70 -20.92
CA LEU A 168 -39.93 64.15 -21.09
C LEU A 168 -40.01 64.90 -19.74
N ALA A 169 -40.63 64.30 -18.72
CA ALA A 169 -40.67 64.88 -17.37
C ALA A 169 -39.29 64.92 -16.69
N ASN A 170 -38.43 63.93 -16.92
CA ASN A 170 -37.07 63.94 -16.37
C ASN A 170 -36.16 64.98 -17.05
N LEU A 171 -36.35 65.23 -18.36
CA LEU A 171 -35.64 66.27 -19.10
C LEU A 171 -35.99 67.68 -18.64
N SER A 172 -37.25 67.95 -18.23
CA SER A 172 -37.67 69.28 -17.77
C SER A 172 -37.17 69.63 -16.35
N LEU A 173 -36.92 68.62 -15.52
CA LEU A 173 -36.41 68.79 -14.15
C LEU A 173 -34.88 68.97 -14.09
N GLY A 174 -34.19 69.06 -15.24
CA GLY A 174 -32.74 69.19 -15.32
C GLY A 174 -31.99 68.01 -14.67
N GLN A 175 -32.68 66.88 -14.49
CA GLN A 175 -32.08 65.69 -13.88
C GLN A 175 -31.18 65.02 -14.91
N PRO A 176 -29.91 64.71 -14.57
CA PRO A 176 -29.01 64.05 -15.50
C PRO A 176 -29.60 62.71 -15.90
N THR A 177 -29.61 62.47 -17.21
CA THR A 177 -30.11 61.22 -17.77
C THR A 177 -29.31 60.03 -17.23
N PRO A 178 -29.88 58.80 -17.24
CA PRO A 178 -29.20 57.63 -16.70
C PRO A 178 -27.77 57.44 -17.23
N SER A 179 -27.52 57.78 -18.50
CA SER A 179 -26.20 57.71 -19.14
C SER A 179 -25.23 58.79 -18.68
N GLU A 180 -25.69 60.02 -18.43
CA GLU A 180 -24.84 61.11 -17.92
C GLU A 180 -24.37 60.87 -16.49
N ARG A 181 -25.26 60.30 -15.64
CA ARG A 181 -24.88 59.87 -14.29
C ARG A 181 -23.77 58.82 -14.34
N ALA A 182 -23.91 57.83 -15.21
CA ALA A 182 -22.89 56.79 -15.37
C ALA A 182 -21.51 57.37 -15.78
N ALA A 183 -21.49 58.39 -16.64
CA ALA A 183 -20.25 59.06 -17.06
C ALA A 183 -19.64 59.96 -15.97
N ALA A 184 -20.44 60.52 -15.06
CA ALA A 184 -19.96 61.32 -13.93
C ALA A 184 -19.22 60.46 -12.89
N TRP A 185 -19.74 59.25 -12.59
CA TRP A 185 -19.10 58.30 -11.67
C TRP A 185 -17.71 57.87 -12.15
N GLN A 186 -17.54 57.54 -13.44
CA GLN A 186 -16.26 57.14 -14.00
C GLN A 186 -15.18 58.24 -13.95
N ARG A 187 -15.57 59.51 -13.91
CA ARG A 187 -14.64 60.65 -13.82
C ARG A 187 -14.14 60.91 -12.41
N MET A 188 -14.87 60.47 -11.38
CA MET A 188 -14.49 60.60 -9.98
C MET A 188 -13.57 59.47 -9.48
N GLU A 189 -13.63 58.30 -10.09
CA GLU A 189 -12.79 57.13 -9.70
C GLU A 189 -11.40 57.13 -10.37
N GLY A 190 -11.10 58.14 -11.21
CA GLY A 190 -9.88 58.23 -12.03
C GLY A 190 -8.88 59.34 -11.68
N LEU A 191 -8.98 59.96 -10.49
CA LEU A 191 -7.98 60.90 -9.91
C LEU A 191 -7.47 60.35 -8.58
#